data_AF-A0A536K7U6-F1
#
_entry.id   AF-A0A536K7U6-F1
#
_cell.length_a   1.000
_cell.length_b   1.000
_cell.length_c   1.000
_cell.angle_alpha   90.00
_cell.angle_beta   90.00
_cell.angle_gamma   90.00
#
_symmetry.space_group_name_H-M   'P 1'
#
loop_
_entity.id
_entity.type
_entity.pdbx_description
1 polymer ?
#
loop_
_entity_poly.entity_id
_entity_poly.type
_entity_poly.pdbx_seq_one_letter_code
_entity_poly.pdbx_strand_id
1 'polypeptide(L)'
;MAESGVSYVRLRLHNDGGTLSVVGAKEVSGPLTIPDYVSTGLIYEVLVENRRIGLGSLPAPNVRRAFTNFDQREAAFGHNETVLESYDFDVRVPKSELSADTLPRIAIQLHQVDAAPPTPLGRQALRAQLGDAATPVATLTGINLDEIEPDARAELANIVGTR
;
A
#
# COMPACT_ATOMS: atom_id res chain seq x y z
N MET A 1 22.84 -12.68 7.99
CA MET A 1 23.32 -11.40 8.53
C MET A 1 22.51 -10.32 7.84
N ALA A 2 21.70 -9.54 8.57
CA ALA A 2 21.10 -8.34 8.00
C ALA A 2 22.22 -7.32 7.78
N GLU A 3 22.30 -6.71 6.59
CA GLU A 3 23.20 -5.58 6.37
C GLU A 3 22.79 -4.43 7.30
N SER A 4 23.62 -4.16 8.30
CA SER A 4 23.45 -3.04 9.21
C SER A 4 23.62 -1.73 8.44
N GLY A 5 22.53 -0.99 8.25
CA GLY A 5 22.53 0.34 7.63
C GLY A 5 21.40 0.59 6.62
N VAL A 6 20.74 -0.47 6.12
CA VAL A 6 19.61 -0.34 5.19
C VAL A 6 18.30 -0.65 5.92
N SER A 7 17.33 0.25 5.82
CA SER A 7 15.98 0.07 6.36
C SER A 7 14.92 0.61 5.40
N TYR A 8 13.68 0.22 5.66
CA TYR A 8 12.51 0.75 4.97
C TYR A 8 11.40 1.04 5.96
N VAL A 9 10.43 1.83 5.53
CA VAL A 9 9.28 2.21 6.34
C VAL A 9 8.07 1.49 5.78
N ARG A 10 7.37 0.79 6.68
CA ARG A 10 6.06 0.23 6.41
C ARG A 10 5.01 1.20 6.93
N LEU A 11 4.28 1.83 6.01
CA LEU A 11 3.14 2.66 6.35
C LEU A 11 1.90 1.78 6.30
N ARG A 12 1.07 1.85 7.35
CA ARG A 12 -0.26 1.25 7.34
C ARG A 12 -1.25 2.29 6.88
N LEU A 13 -1.98 1.97 5.82
CA LEU A 13 -2.96 2.82 5.19
C LEU A 13 -4.33 2.25 5.49
N HIS A 14 -5.27 3.13 5.81
CA HIS A 14 -6.68 2.82 5.83
C HIS A 14 -7.31 3.35 4.55
N ASN A 15 -8.00 2.49 3.82
CA ASN A 15 -8.90 2.91 2.75
C ASN A 15 -10.32 2.93 3.30
N ASP A 16 -11.01 4.04 3.15
CA ASP A 16 -12.43 4.17 3.45
C ASP A 16 -13.17 4.73 2.23
N GLY A 17 -13.89 3.88 1.51
CA GLY A 17 -14.68 4.29 0.35
C GLY A 17 -13.87 4.98 -0.77
N GLY A 18 -12.56 4.72 -0.88
CA GLY A 18 -11.66 5.36 -1.85
C GLY A 18 -10.83 6.52 -1.30
N THR A 19 -11.03 6.87 -0.02
CA THR A 19 -10.19 7.84 0.69
C THR A 19 -9.08 7.11 1.45
N LEU A 20 -7.83 7.50 1.24
CA LEU A 20 -6.68 6.92 1.94
C LEU A 20 -6.24 7.81 3.10
N SER A 21 -5.94 7.21 4.25
CA SER A 21 -5.29 7.87 5.38
C SER A 21 -4.16 7.00 5.95
N VAL A 22 -3.14 7.63 6.53
CA VAL A 22 -2.08 6.92 7.24
C VAL A 22 -2.55 6.65 8.67
N VAL A 23 -2.58 5.38 9.07
CA VAL A 23 -3.01 4.95 10.41
C VAL A 23 -1.91 4.25 11.20
N GLY A 24 -0.71 4.15 10.63
CA GLY A 24 0.47 3.69 11.37
C GLY A 24 1.74 3.73 10.54
N ALA A 25 2.89 3.71 11.20
CA ALA A 25 4.19 3.67 10.58
C ALA A 25 5.16 2.82 11.40
N LYS A 26 5.97 2.02 10.71
CA LYS A 26 7.02 1.23 11.36
C LYS A 26 8.27 1.18 10.51
N GLU A 27 9.40 1.55 11.09
CA GLU A 27 10.70 1.27 10.49
C GLU A 27 11.04 -0.22 10.61
N VAL A 28 11.50 -0.80 9.51
CA VAL A 28 11.88 -2.20 9.40
C VAL A 28 13.32 -2.28 8.90
N SER A 29 14.15 -2.98 9.65
CA SER A 29 15.54 -3.24 9.27
C SER A 29 15.61 -4.20 8.09
N GLY A 30 16.49 -3.91 7.14
CA GLY A 30 16.76 -4.72 5.96
C GLY A 30 16.52 -3.98 4.65
N PRO A 31 17.03 -4.52 3.53
CA PRO A 31 16.82 -3.94 2.22
C PRO A 31 15.36 -4.09 1.78
N LEU A 32 14.82 -3.04 1.15
CA LEU A 32 13.57 -3.13 0.41
C LEU A 32 13.85 -3.50 -1.04
N THR A 33 13.35 -4.66 -1.46
CA THR A 33 13.28 -5.02 -2.87
C THR A 33 11.94 -4.57 -3.43
N ILE A 34 11.97 -3.69 -4.42
CA ILE A 34 10.78 -3.27 -5.17
C ILE A 34 10.62 -4.26 -6.32
N PRO A 35 9.46 -4.92 -6.46
CA PRO A 35 9.27 -5.89 -7.52
C PRO A 35 9.17 -5.18 -8.88
N ASP A 36 9.71 -5.81 -9.92
CA ASP A 36 9.55 -5.35 -11.30
C ASP A 36 8.29 -5.91 -11.96
N TYR A 37 7.57 -6.81 -11.27
CA TYR A 37 6.31 -7.39 -11.71
C TYR A 37 5.23 -7.25 -10.65
N VAL A 38 3.98 -7.17 -11.09
CA VAL A 38 2.80 -7.19 -10.22
C VAL A 38 1.82 -8.24 -10.70
N SER A 39 1.06 -8.82 -9.78
CA SER A 39 -0.07 -9.68 -10.12
C SER A 39 -1.26 -8.87 -10.63
N THR A 40 -2.35 -9.56 -10.98
CA THR A 40 -3.66 -8.94 -11.07
C THR A 40 -4.20 -8.57 -9.68
N GLY A 41 -5.23 -7.73 -9.64
CA GLY A 41 -5.90 -7.28 -8.42
C GLY A 41 -5.46 -5.90 -7.94
N LEU A 42 -5.53 -5.67 -6.64
CA LEU A 42 -5.18 -4.39 -6.02
C LEU A 42 -3.65 -4.23 -5.91
N ILE A 43 -3.13 -3.18 -6.53
CA ILE A 43 -1.71 -2.83 -6.58
C ILE A 43 -1.53 -1.45 -5.98
N TYR A 44 -0.62 -1.30 -5.03
CA TYR A 44 -0.20 0.03 -4.58
C TYR A 44 1.08 0.45 -5.31
N GLU A 45 1.21 1.74 -5.57
CA GLU A 45 2.49 2.37 -5.89
C GLU A 45 2.73 3.60 -5.01
N VAL A 46 4.00 3.89 -4.78
CA VAL A 46 4.46 5.07 -4.04
C VAL A 46 5.31 5.91 -4.97
N LEU A 47 4.96 7.18 -5.09
CA LEU A 47 5.57 8.14 -5.99
C LEU A 47 6.17 9.30 -5.19
N VAL A 48 7.30 9.81 -5.64
CA VAL A 48 7.83 11.13 -5.26
C VAL A 48 8.10 11.87 -6.55
N GLU A 49 7.44 13.01 -6.75
CA GLU A 49 7.60 13.84 -7.96
C GLU A 49 7.45 13.00 -9.26
N ASN A 50 6.41 12.14 -9.33
CA ASN A 50 6.12 11.20 -10.42
C ASN A 50 7.13 10.07 -10.67
N ARG A 51 8.19 9.95 -9.84
CA ARG A 51 9.10 8.81 -9.83
C ARG A 51 8.62 7.76 -8.84
N ARG A 52 8.49 6.52 -9.30
CA ARG A 52 8.11 5.40 -8.45
C ARG A 52 9.25 4.96 -7.55
N ILE A 53 8.96 4.91 -6.26
CA ILE A 53 9.87 4.50 -5.17
C ILE A 53 9.34 3.31 -4.38
N GLY A 54 8.10 2.88 -4.62
CA GLY A 54 7.50 1.70 -4.01
C GLY A 54 6.44 1.09 -4.92
N LEU A 55 6.30 -0.23 -4.85
CA LEU A 55 5.32 -0.99 -5.63
C LEU A 55 5.02 -2.30 -4.89
N GLY A 56 3.77 -2.74 -4.91
CA GLY A 56 3.44 -4.08 -4.43
C GLY A 56 2.02 -4.51 -4.74
N SER A 57 1.84 -5.83 -4.84
CA SER A 57 0.52 -6.46 -4.96
C SER A 57 -0.09 -6.72 -3.58
N LEU A 58 -1.38 -6.42 -3.45
CA LEU A 58 -2.18 -6.66 -2.26
C LEU A 58 -3.15 -7.83 -2.56
N PRO A 59 -2.94 -9.00 -1.96
CA PRO A 59 -3.83 -10.14 -2.20
C PRO A 59 -5.17 -9.91 -1.50
N ALA A 60 -6.15 -9.40 -2.24
CA ALA A 60 -7.53 -9.22 -1.83
C ALA A 60 -7.71 -8.59 -0.42
N PRO A 61 -7.08 -7.43 -0.13
CA PRO A 61 -7.13 -6.79 1.20
C PRO A 61 -8.55 -6.40 1.62
N ASN A 62 -9.46 -6.30 0.64
CA ASN A 62 -10.86 -5.94 0.80
C ASN A 62 -11.80 -7.15 0.79
N VAL A 63 -11.33 -8.39 0.75
CA VAL A 63 -12.21 -9.57 0.69
C VAL A 63 -12.21 -10.31 2.01
N ARG A 64 -13.38 -10.40 2.64
CA ARG A 64 -13.61 -11.30 3.77
C ARG A 64 -14.19 -12.61 3.27
N ARG A 65 -13.53 -13.71 3.64
CA ARG A 65 -13.99 -15.08 3.34
C ARG A 65 -14.57 -15.72 4.59
N ALA A 66 -15.80 -16.23 4.49
CA ALA A 66 -16.41 -17.06 5.51
C ALA A 66 -16.60 -18.49 4.99
N PHE A 67 -16.25 -19.46 5.82
CA PHE A 67 -16.51 -20.88 5.57
C PHE A 67 -17.65 -21.32 6.50
N THR A 68 -18.64 -22.03 5.95
CA THR A 68 -19.72 -22.60 6.76
C THR A 68 -19.17 -23.67 7.70
N ASN A 69 -19.61 -23.67 8.96
CA ASN A 69 -19.28 -24.73 9.92
C ASN A 69 -19.94 -26.05 9.50
N PHE A 70 -19.15 -27.11 9.41
CA PHE A 70 -19.57 -28.45 8.94
C PHE A 70 -20.65 -29.14 9.80
N ASP A 71 -20.95 -28.62 11.00
CA ASP A 71 -21.89 -29.24 11.94
C ASP A 71 -23.37 -28.88 11.70
N GLN A 72 -23.70 -28.01 10.75
CA GLN A 72 -25.10 -27.69 10.44
C GLN A 72 -25.65 -28.59 9.34
N ARG A 73 -26.44 -29.60 9.74
CA ARG A 73 -27.02 -30.64 8.87
C ARG A 73 -27.97 -30.15 7.76
N GLU A 74 -28.32 -28.86 7.68
CA GLU A 74 -29.31 -28.37 6.69
C GLU A 74 -29.05 -26.97 6.09
N ALA A 75 -27.89 -26.33 6.30
CA ALA A 75 -27.66 -24.96 5.81
C ALA A 75 -26.74 -24.92 4.57
N ALA A 76 -27.20 -24.19 3.54
CA ALA A 76 -26.56 -23.94 2.24
C ALA A 76 -25.02 -24.06 2.22
N PHE A 77 -24.53 -25.02 1.43
CA PHE A 77 -23.12 -25.15 1.06
C PHE A 77 -22.71 -23.95 0.20
N GLY A 78 -21.81 -23.10 0.70
CA GLY A 78 -21.29 -21.99 -0.12
C GLY A 78 -20.15 -21.24 0.54
N HIS A 79 -19.10 -20.96 -0.24
CA HIS A 79 -18.12 -19.94 0.10
C HIS A 79 -18.79 -18.57 -0.01
N ASN A 80 -18.87 -17.83 1.10
CA ASN A 80 -19.34 -16.44 1.06
C ASN A 80 -18.12 -15.52 1.02
N GLU A 81 -18.02 -14.74 -0.05
CA GLU A 81 -17.08 -13.65 -0.18
C GLU A 81 -17.83 -12.32 -0.02
N THR A 82 -17.32 -11.44 0.83
CA THR A 82 -17.86 -10.09 0.99
C THR A 82 -16.75 -9.09 0.69
N VAL A 83 -17.02 -8.18 -0.25
CA VAL A 83 -16.14 -7.05 -0.55
C VAL A 83 -16.40 -5.97 0.50
N LEU A 84 -15.34 -5.56 1.18
CA LEU A 84 -15.33 -4.51 2.19
C LEU A 84 -15.08 -3.16 1.51
N GLU A 85 -15.86 -2.15 1.88
CA GLU A 85 -15.65 -0.77 1.43
C GLU A 85 -14.49 -0.11 2.19
N SER A 86 -14.22 -0.57 3.41
CA SER A 86 -13.15 -0.06 4.26
C SER A 86 -12.21 -1.19 4.71
N TYR A 87 -10.90 -0.97 4.59
CA TYR A 87 -9.88 -1.97 4.91
C TYR A 87 -8.50 -1.34 5.10
N ASP A 88 -7.64 -2.05 5.84
CA ASP A 88 -6.26 -1.65 6.06
C ASP A 88 -5.31 -2.43 5.16
N PHE A 89 -4.23 -1.77 4.73
CA PHE A 89 -3.14 -2.43 4.02
C PHE A 89 -1.80 -1.77 4.32
N ASP A 90 -0.71 -2.51 4.14
CA ASP A 90 0.64 -2.02 4.36
C ASP A 90 1.29 -1.65 3.01
N VAL A 91 1.88 -0.46 2.93
CA VAL A 91 2.79 -0.06 1.84
C VAL A 91 4.21 0.04 2.34
N ARG A 92 5.19 -0.16 1.45
CA ARG A 92 6.62 -0.13 1.80
C ARG A 92 7.31 0.98 1.05
N VAL A 93 8.07 1.79 1.78
CA VAL A 93 8.80 2.96 1.27
C VAL A 93 10.26 2.86 1.68
N PRO A 94 11.24 3.00 0.78
CA PRO A 94 12.66 3.05 1.16
C PRO A 94 12.90 4.17 2.17
N LYS A 95 13.62 3.89 3.26
CA LYS A 95 13.86 4.91 4.30
C LYS A 95 14.63 6.12 3.76
N SER A 96 15.52 5.89 2.79
CA SER A 96 16.30 6.93 2.11
C SER A 96 15.46 7.93 1.31
N GLU A 97 14.22 7.59 0.96
CA GLU A 97 13.30 8.45 0.23
C GLU A 97 12.32 9.18 1.18
N LEU A 98 12.39 8.92 2.48
CA LEU A 98 11.45 9.40 3.48
C LEU A 98 12.10 10.35 4.50
N SER A 99 11.81 11.64 4.35
CA SER A 99 12.15 12.72 5.27
C SER A 99 10.96 13.65 5.45
N ALA A 100 11.03 14.55 6.44
CA ALA A 100 10.00 15.57 6.65
C ALA A 100 9.76 16.43 5.38
N ASP A 101 10.81 16.70 4.61
CA ASP A 101 10.73 17.48 3.37
C ASP A 101 10.12 16.71 2.20
N THR A 102 10.21 15.37 2.19
CA THR A 102 9.65 14.54 1.11
C THR A 102 8.22 14.09 1.41
N LEU A 103 7.80 14.03 2.67
CA LEU A 103 6.43 13.64 3.06
C LEU A 103 5.33 14.41 2.29
N PRO A 104 5.37 15.76 2.18
CA PRO A 104 4.36 16.50 1.41
C PRO A 104 4.38 16.24 -0.10
N ARG A 105 5.44 15.61 -0.61
CA ARG A 105 5.64 15.30 -2.03
C ARG A 105 5.38 13.84 -2.38
N ILE A 106 5.12 13.00 -1.38
CA ILE A 106 4.77 11.60 -1.59
C ILE A 106 3.32 11.51 -2.08
N ALA A 107 3.10 10.69 -3.10
CA ALA A 107 1.78 10.20 -3.46
C ALA A 107 1.73 8.68 -3.32
N ILE A 108 0.67 8.16 -2.70
CA ILE A 108 0.37 6.74 -2.64
C ILE A 108 -0.88 6.52 -3.47
N GLN A 109 -0.77 5.67 -4.49
CA GLN A 109 -1.88 5.36 -5.38
C GLN A 109 -2.22 3.88 -5.25
N LEU A 110 -3.52 3.61 -5.15
CA LEU A 110 -4.06 2.26 -5.21
C LEU A 110 -4.74 2.07 -6.56
N HIS A 111 -4.39 1.01 -7.26
CA HIS A 111 -4.91 0.67 -8.58
C HIS A 111 -5.53 -0.73 -8.56
N GLN A 112 -6.59 -0.91 -9.34
CA GLN A 112 -7.09 -2.20 -9.76
C GLN A 112 -6.43 -2.55 -11.10
N VAL A 113 -5.73 -3.67 -11.16
CA VAL A 113 -5.03 -4.18 -12.35
C VAL A 113 -5.68 -5.47 -12.81
N ASP A 114 -6.30 -5.44 -13.99
CA ASP A 114 -7.10 -6.57 -14.48
C ASP A 114 -6.25 -7.64 -15.18
N ALA A 115 -5.09 -7.24 -15.70
CA ALA A 115 -4.14 -8.14 -16.35
C ALA A 115 -2.72 -7.86 -15.88
N ALA A 116 -1.99 -8.91 -15.50
CA ALA A 116 -0.59 -8.79 -15.13
C ALA A 116 0.23 -8.32 -16.36
N PRO A 117 1.17 -7.38 -16.18
CA PRO A 117 1.96 -6.87 -17.29
C PRO A 117 2.85 -7.96 -17.89
N PRO A 118 2.95 -8.03 -19.24
CA PRO A 118 3.79 -9.03 -19.90
C PRO A 118 5.29 -8.71 -19.80
N THR A 119 5.65 -7.48 -19.43
CA THR A 119 7.02 -6.98 -19.33
C THR A 119 7.32 -6.43 -17.94
N PRO A 120 8.60 -6.44 -17.50
CA PRO A 120 9.00 -5.75 -16.29
C PRO A 120 8.60 -4.28 -16.31
N LEU A 121 8.13 -3.78 -15.17
CA LEU A 121 7.78 -2.38 -14.98
C LEU A 121 9.02 -1.57 -14.58
N GLY A 122 9.20 -0.39 -15.17
CA GLY A 122 10.28 0.55 -14.89
C GLY A 122 10.07 1.41 -13.63
N ARG A 123 10.57 2.65 -13.62
CA ARG A 123 10.39 3.59 -12.47
C ARG A 123 9.33 4.66 -12.69
N GLN A 124 8.61 4.61 -13.80
CA GLN A 124 7.51 5.52 -14.09
C GLN A 124 6.25 5.09 -13.31
N ALA A 125 5.29 6.01 -13.16
CA ALA A 125 3.98 5.70 -12.60
C ALA A 125 3.30 4.53 -13.34
N LEU A 126 2.50 3.73 -12.64
CA LEU A 126 1.90 2.52 -13.17
C LEU A 126 1.00 2.82 -14.36
N ARG A 127 0.16 3.86 -14.27
CA ARG A 127 -0.71 4.30 -15.37
C ARG A 127 0.06 4.76 -16.61
N ALA A 128 1.26 5.31 -16.44
CA ALA A 128 2.09 5.71 -17.59
C ALA A 128 2.62 4.49 -18.37
N GLN A 129 2.72 3.33 -17.71
CA GLN A 129 3.22 2.09 -18.31
C GLN A 129 2.10 1.16 -18.77
N LEU A 130 0.98 1.11 -18.03
CA LEU A 130 -0.12 0.17 -18.25
C LEU A 130 -1.37 0.82 -18.86
N GLY A 131 -1.42 2.16 -18.95
CA GLY A 131 -2.57 2.88 -19.47
C GLY A 131 -3.85 2.52 -18.70
N ASP A 132 -4.86 2.09 -19.44
CA ASP A 132 -6.19 1.75 -18.91
C ASP A 132 -6.23 0.41 -18.16
N ALA A 133 -5.19 -0.42 -18.29
CA ALA A 133 -5.10 -1.67 -17.52
C ALA A 133 -4.79 -1.45 -16.03
N ALA A 134 -4.49 -0.21 -15.61
CA ALA A 134 -4.35 0.19 -14.22
C ALA A 134 -5.41 1.25 -13.88
N THR A 135 -6.54 0.80 -13.34
CA THR A 135 -7.67 1.66 -12.96
C THR A 135 -7.43 2.24 -11.57
N PRO A 136 -7.45 3.56 -11.37
CA PRO A 136 -7.26 4.15 -10.04
C PRO A 136 -8.45 3.80 -9.13
N VAL A 137 -8.14 3.39 -7.90
CA VAL A 137 -9.12 3.06 -6.85
C VAL A 137 -9.12 4.16 -5.79
N ALA A 138 -7.93 4.57 -5.33
CA ALA A 138 -7.77 5.54 -4.27
C ALA A 138 -6.44 6.27 -4.42
N THR A 139 -6.32 7.48 -3.87
CA THR A 139 -5.07 8.25 -3.91
C THR A 139 -4.91 9.08 -2.64
N LEU A 140 -3.73 9.01 -2.04
CA LEU A 140 -3.24 9.94 -1.04
C LEU A 140 -2.17 10.81 -1.69
N THR A 141 -2.33 12.13 -1.66
CA THR A 141 -1.34 13.08 -2.19
C THR A 141 -0.87 13.99 -1.08
N GLY A 142 0.44 13.96 -0.81
CA GLY A 142 1.04 14.67 0.30
C GLY A 142 0.68 14.04 1.64
N ILE A 143 1.70 13.71 2.42
CA ILE A 143 1.51 13.24 3.80
C ILE A 143 1.80 14.44 4.71
N ASN A 144 0.75 15.05 5.25
CA ASN A 144 0.86 16.12 6.24
C ASN A 144 0.79 15.52 7.64
N LEU A 145 1.83 15.68 8.47
CA LEU A 145 1.86 15.11 9.82
C LEU A 145 0.72 15.63 10.70
N ASP A 146 0.25 16.85 10.47
CA ASP A 146 -0.81 17.47 11.28
C ASP A 146 -2.20 16.88 10.99
N GLU A 147 -2.36 16.18 9.86
CA GLU A 147 -3.61 15.55 9.41
C GLU A 147 -3.68 14.04 9.75
N ILE A 148 -2.65 13.51 10.42
CA ILE A 148 -2.54 12.10 10.78
C ILE A 148 -2.97 11.89 12.23
N GLU A 149 -3.63 10.76 12.49
CA GLU A 149 -3.99 10.32 13.84
C GLU A 149 -2.80 10.37 14.80
N PRO A 150 -2.99 10.76 16.08
CA PRO A 150 -1.88 11.08 17.00
C PRO A 150 -0.81 9.99 17.13
N ASP A 151 -1.22 8.72 17.19
CA ASP A 151 -0.31 7.58 17.35
C ASP A 151 0.53 7.39 16.09
N ALA A 152 -0.11 7.36 14.92
CA ALA A 152 0.55 7.22 13.63
C ALA A 152 1.46 8.43 13.32
N ARG A 153 1.05 9.63 13.73
CA ARG A 153 1.86 10.85 13.64
C ARG A 153 3.12 10.72 14.48
N ALA A 154 3.02 10.27 15.72
CA ALA A 154 4.19 10.09 16.59
C ALA A 154 5.16 9.04 16.03
N GLU A 155 4.64 7.92 15.52
CA GLU A 155 5.44 6.90 14.85
C GLU A 155 6.19 7.47 13.63
N LEU A 156 5.48 8.17 12.75
CA LEU A 156 6.06 8.71 11.53
C LEU A 156 7.05 9.85 11.80
N ALA A 157 6.73 10.76 12.73
CA ALA A 157 7.58 11.87 13.13
C ALA A 157 8.92 11.38 13.70
N ASN A 158 8.90 10.35 14.55
CA ASN A 158 10.11 9.71 15.07
C ASN A 158 10.98 9.14 13.95
N ILE A 159 10.36 8.52 12.94
CA ILE A 159 11.06 7.96 11.79
C ILE A 159 11.68 9.06 10.94
N VAL A 160 10.95 10.14 10.63
CA VAL A 160 11.45 11.22 9.74
C VAL A 160 12.33 12.27 10.43
N GLY A 161 12.48 12.20 11.75
CA GLY A 161 13.40 13.06 12.50
C GLY A 161 12.85 14.45 12.83
N THR A 162 11.54 14.66 12.71
CA THR A 162 10.85 15.85 13.21
C THR A 162 10.41 15.60 14.66
N ARG A 163 11.06 16.29 15.59
CA ARG A 163 10.65 16.35 17.01
C ARG A 163 9.96 17.67 17.29
#